data_AF-A0A533MM95-F1
#
_entry.id   AF-A0A533MM95-F1
#
_cell.length_a   1.000
_cell.length_b   1.000
_cell.length_c   1.000
_cell.angle_alpha   90.00
_cell.angle_beta   90.00
_cell.angle_gamma   90.00
#
_symmetry.space_group_name_H-M   'P 1'
#
loop_
_entity.id
_entity.type
_entity.pdbx_description
1 polymer ?
#
loop_
_entity_poly.entity_id
_entity_poly.type
_entity_poly.pdbx_seq_one_letter_code
_entity_poly.pdbx_strand_id
1 'polypeptide(L)'
;IQDPKSGNSVFKEVINSENIYINKNNLSPQINVIPHEGYKISPSISSKKVFDYSQFPWSGTHREKGFFIASGKDIKEKERIDCSIYDLAPTILHIFNHKIPLSMKGNVLKEIFKPDFELASKEVGYEPREKDNIKTVLHSLKRKGEI
;
A
#
# COMPACT_ATOMS: atom_id res chain seq x y z
N ILE A 1 -9.21 -3.11 -26.32
CA ILE A 1 -9.41 -4.49 -26.83
C ILE A 1 -10.75 -4.98 -26.30
N GLN A 2 -11.57 -5.59 -27.15
CA GLN A 2 -12.87 -6.13 -26.76
C GLN A 2 -12.84 -7.66 -26.77
N ASP A 3 -13.52 -8.28 -25.83
CA ASP A 3 -13.75 -9.72 -25.82
C ASP A 3 -14.69 -10.09 -26.97
N PRO A 4 -14.26 -10.93 -27.93
CA PRO A 4 -15.09 -11.27 -29.09
C PRO A 4 -16.36 -12.06 -28.73
N LYS A 5 -16.42 -12.70 -27.55
CA LYS A 5 -17.60 -13.46 -27.11
C LYS A 5 -18.64 -12.57 -26.45
N SER A 6 -18.22 -11.64 -25.59
CA SER A 6 -19.15 -10.79 -24.83
C SER A 6 -19.33 -9.38 -25.40
N GLY A 7 -18.42 -8.92 -26.28
CA GLY A 7 -18.38 -7.54 -26.78
C GLY A 7 -17.83 -6.53 -25.76
N ASN A 8 -17.56 -6.94 -24.52
CA ASN A 8 -17.12 -6.05 -23.45
C ASN A 8 -15.66 -5.61 -23.63
N SER A 9 -15.32 -4.41 -23.14
CA SER A 9 -13.92 -4.01 -22.99
C SER A 9 -13.22 -4.91 -21.98
N VAL A 10 -12.01 -5.37 -22.31
CA VAL A 10 -11.18 -6.18 -21.40
C VAL A 10 -10.53 -5.31 -20.33
N PHE A 11 -10.08 -4.11 -20.71
CA PHE A 11 -9.38 -3.19 -19.82
C PHE A 11 -10.33 -2.11 -19.33
N LYS A 12 -10.34 -1.93 -18.02
CA LYS A 12 -10.98 -0.81 -17.33
C LYS A 12 -10.16 0.46 -17.54
N GLU A 13 -8.84 0.36 -17.35
CA GLU A 13 -7.90 1.48 -17.45
C GLU A 13 -6.58 1.05 -18.09
N VAL A 14 -5.99 1.97 -18.86
CA VAL A 14 -4.65 1.84 -19.46
C VAL A 14 -3.90 3.11 -19.13
N ILE A 15 -2.85 3.00 -18.32
CA ILE A 15 -2.22 4.14 -17.66
C ILE A 15 -0.73 4.16 -17.99
N ASN A 16 -0.25 5.30 -18.50
CA ASN A 16 1.19 5.50 -18.65
C ASN A 16 1.85 5.56 -17.27
N SER A 17 2.97 4.86 -17.11
CA SER A 17 3.70 4.80 -15.84
C SER A 17 4.13 6.16 -15.28
N GLU A 18 4.29 7.18 -16.12
CA GLU A 18 4.56 8.56 -15.65
C GLU A 18 3.47 9.10 -14.73
N ASN A 19 2.23 8.61 -14.85
CA ASN A 19 1.11 9.02 -14.01
C ASN A 19 1.02 8.25 -12.68
N ILE A 20 1.79 7.18 -12.49
CA ILE A 20 1.71 6.29 -11.32
C ILE A 20 3.01 6.30 -10.51
N TYR A 21 4.15 6.19 -11.20
CA TYR A 21 5.45 6.01 -10.57
C TYR A 21 6.15 7.36 -10.44
N ILE A 22 6.10 7.94 -9.24
CA ILE A 22 6.80 9.19 -8.89
C ILE A 22 8.30 9.09 -9.21
N ASN A 23 8.91 7.92 -9.00
CA ASN A 23 10.32 7.65 -9.28
C ASN A 23 10.46 6.55 -10.35
N LYS A 24 9.91 6.80 -11.55
CA LYS A 24 10.05 5.91 -12.71
C LYS A 24 11.53 5.63 -12.98
N ASN A 25 11.85 4.35 -13.19
CA ASN A 25 13.19 3.89 -13.54
C ASN A 25 13.12 2.91 -14.72
N ASN A 26 14.27 2.43 -15.17
CA ASN A 26 14.35 1.53 -16.33
C ASN A 26 13.66 0.16 -16.12
N LEU A 27 13.31 -0.18 -14.87
CA LEU A 27 12.57 -1.40 -14.53
C LEU A 27 11.06 -1.16 -14.42
N SER A 28 10.62 0.11 -14.40
CA SER A 28 9.22 0.44 -14.34
C SER A 28 8.56 0.08 -15.67
N PRO A 29 7.34 -0.47 -15.66
CA PRO A 29 6.64 -0.75 -16.91
C PRO A 29 6.47 0.54 -17.71
N GLN A 30 6.26 0.48 -19.02
CA GLN A 30 5.88 1.67 -19.79
C GLN A 30 4.38 1.96 -19.64
N ILE A 31 3.58 0.90 -19.55
CA ILE A 31 2.12 0.95 -19.48
C ILE A 31 1.66 0.01 -18.39
N ASN A 32 0.69 0.45 -17.59
CA ASN A 32 -0.02 -0.36 -16.62
C ASN A 32 -1.43 -0.57 -17.14
N VAL A 33 -1.92 -1.81 -17.07
CA VAL A 33 -3.24 -2.18 -17.56
C VAL A 33 -4.04 -2.76 -16.41
N ILE A 34 -5.23 -2.22 -16.20
CA ILE A 34 -6.17 -2.69 -15.17
C ILE A 34 -7.31 -3.39 -15.90
N PRO A 35 -7.43 -4.72 -15.80
CA PRO A 35 -8.55 -5.44 -16.41
C PRO A 35 -9.87 -5.12 -15.70
N HIS A 36 -10.98 -5.24 -16.41
CA HIS A 36 -12.31 -5.32 -15.77
C HIS A 36 -12.43 -6.59 -14.92
N GLU A 37 -13.32 -6.56 -13.93
CA GLU A 37 -13.64 -7.76 -13.15
C GLU A 37 -14.11 -8.90 -14.07
N GLY A 38 -13.65 -10.12 -13.78
CA GLY A 38 -13.87 -11.30 -14.62
C GLY A 38 -12.76 -11.56 -15.64
N TYR A 39 -11.89 -10.59 -15.93
CA TYR A 39 -10.72 -10.78 -16.79
C TYR A 39 -9.43 -10.98 -15.97
N LYS A 40 -8.58 -11.90 -16.46
CA LYS A 40 -7.23 -12.11 -15.94
C LYS A 40 -6.25 -12.02 -17.11
N ILE A 41 -5.19 -11.25 -16.92
CA ILE A 41 -4.09 -11.19 -17.89
C ILE A 41 -3.14 -12.34 -17.60
N SER A 42 -2.90 -13.19 -18.60
CA SER A 42 -1.90 -14.24 -18.50
C SER A 42 -0.52 -13.67 -18.87
N PRO A 43 0.52 -13.88 -18.05
CA PRO A 43 1.89 -13.54 -18.44
C PRO A 43 2.50 -14.58 -19.39
N SER A 44 1.81 -15.70 -19.66
CA SER A 44 2.32 -16.75 -20.53
C SER A 44 2.25 -16.36 -22.00
N ILE A 45 3.39 -16.48 -22.69
CA ILE A 45 3.52 -16.27 -24.13
C ILE A 45 3.38 -17.58 -24.94
N SER A 46 3.18 -18.72 -24.27
CA SER A 46 3.11 -20.02 -24.94
C SER A 46 1.75 -20.35 -25.56
N SER A 47 0.72 -19.56 -25.23
CA SER A 47 -0.63 -19.75 -25.77
C SER A 47 -0.70 -19.32 -27.22
N LYS A 48 -1.30 -20.16 -28.08
CA LYS A 48 -1.68 -19.77 -29.46
C LYS A 48 -2.98 -18.97 -29.52
N LYS A 49 -3.65 -18.78 -28.39
CA LYS A 49 -4.93 -18.06 -28.27
C LYS A 49 -4.74 -16.74 -27.53
N VAL A 50 -5.33 -15.67 -28.07
CA VAL A 50 -5.41 -14.35 -27.42
C VAL A 50 -6.44 -14.34 -26.29
N PHE A 51 -7.56 -15.04 -26.49
CA PHE A 51 -8.61 -15.22 -25.48
C PHE A 51 -8.73 -16.69 -25.11
N ASP A 52 -8.73 -16.97 -23.81
CA ASP A 52 -9.00 -18.30 -23.26
C ASP A 52 -10.16 -18.21 -22.27
N TYR A 53 -11.14 -19.09 -22.45
CA TYR A 53 -12.37 -19.14 -21.68
C TYR A 53 -12.34 -20.40 -20.82
N SER A 54 -11.54 -20.36 -19.74
CA SER A 54 -11.43 -21.49 -18.82
C SER A 54 -12.80 -21.86 -18.27
N GLN A 55 -13.18 -23.14 -18.37
CA GLN A 55 -14.39 -23.68 -17.75
C GLN A 55 -14.27 -23.74 -16.22
N PHE A 56 -13.05 -23.69 -15.70
CA PHE A 56 -12.73 -23.62 -14.28
C PHE A 56 -11.99 -22.31 -14.00
N PRO A 57 -12.73 -21.19 -13.86
CA PRO A 57 -12.10 -19.90 -13.61
C PRO A 57 -11.38 -19.91 -12.26
N TRP A 58 -10.16 -19.39 -12.24
CA TRP A 58 -9.39 -19.23 -11.01
C TRP A 58 -10.08 -18.18 -10.12
N SER A 59 -10.66 -18.60 -9.01
CA SER A 59 -11.44 -17.73 -8.11
C SER A 59 -10.59 -17.00 -7.07
N GLY A 60 -9.42 -17.53 -6.72
CA GLY A 60 -8.50 -16.94 -5.73
C GLY A 60 -7.65 -15.81 -6.30
N THR A 61 -8.26 -14.68 -6.64
CA THR A 61 -7.56 -13.47 -7.13
C THR A 61 -7.64 -12.33 -6.11
N HIS A 62 -6.66 -11.44 -6.15
CA HIS A 62 -6.59 -10.26 -5.30
C HIS A 62 -7.74 -9.27 -5.60
N ARG A 63 -8.16 -8.51 -4.59
CA ARG A 63 -9.11 -7.39 -4.72
C ARG A 63 -8.42 -6.11 -4.24
N GLU A 64 -8.82 -4.98 -4.82
CA GLU A 64 -8.26 -3.67 -4.49
C GLU A 64 -8.65 -3.21 -3.08
N LYS A 65 -9.91 -3.44 -2.69
CA LYS A 65 -10.45 -3.04 -1.39
C LYS A 65 -10.44 -4.21 -0.42
N GLY A 66 -9.84 -3.99 0.75
CA GLY A 66 -9.88 -4.92 1.89
C GLY A 66 -10.87 -4.47 2.97
N PHE A 67 -10.81 -5.16 4.12
CA PHE A 67 -11.53 -4.79 5.32
C PHE A 67 -10.55 -4.41 6.44
N PHE A 68 -10.89 -3.38 7.19
CA PHE A 68 -10.17 -2.96 8.39
C PHE A 68 -11.14 -2.99 9.57
N ILE A 69 -10.70 -3.56 10.69
CA ILE A 69 -11.44 -3.60 11.96
C ILE A 69 -10.46 -3.29 13.07
N ALA A 70 -10.78 -2.28 13.88
CA ALA A 70 -10.11 -2.01 15.15
C ALA A 70 -11.10 -2.24 16.29
N SER A 71 -10.61 -2.81 17.40
CA SER A 71 -11.43 -3.08 18.57
C SER A 71 -10.56 -3.01 19.82
N GLY A 72 -11.05 -2.30 20.84
CA GLY A 72 -10.33 -2.05 22.07
C GLY A 72 -11.11 -1.11 22.98
N LYS A 73 -10.73 -1.03 24.26
CA LYS A 73 -11.38 -0.14 25.23
C LYS A 73 -11.33 1.34 24.81
N ASP A 74 -10.26 1.68 24.09
CA ASP A 74 -9.82 2.98 23.60
C ASP A 74 -10.24 3.26 22.15
N ILE A 75 -10.86 2.29 21.46
CA ILE A 75 -11.34 2.42 20.08
C ILE A 75 -12.81 2.80 20.09
N LYS A 76 -13.23 3.77 19.26
CA LYS A 76 -14.62 4.16 19.09
C LYS A 76 -15.46 2.98 18.58
N GLU A 77 -16.69 2.89 19.08
CA GLU A 77 -17.64 1.87 18.65
C GLU A 77 -18.47 2.36 17.47
N LYS A 78 -18.80 1.45 16.55
CA LYS A 78 -19.74 1.66 15.42
C LYS A 78 -19.34 2.80 14.47
N GLU A 79 -18.06 3.15 14.43
CA GLU A 79 -17.54 4.15 13.49
C GLU A 79 -17.13 3.50 12.18
N ARG A 80 -17.46 4.16 11.06
CA ARG A 80 -16.97 3.78 9.74
C ARG A 80 -15.97 4.83 9.27
N ILE A 81 -14.80 4.35 8.88
CA ILE A 81 -13.75 5.18 8.29
C ILE A 81 -13.31 4.61 6.94
N ASP A 82 -12.81 5.49 6.08
CA ASP A 82 -12.04 5.10 4.91
C ASP A 82 -10.56 5.27 5.25
N CYS A 83 -9.77 4.21 5.07
CA CYS A 83 -8.34 4.23 5.36
C CYS A 83 -7.55 3.47 4.30
N SER A 84 -6.25 3.76 4.22
CA SER A 84 -5.30 3.00 3.42
C SER A 84 -4.63 1.92 4.25
N ILE A 85 -4.20 0.84 3.59
CA ILE A 85 -3.29 -0.15 4.21
C ILE A 85 -1.99 0.50 4.71
N TYR A 86 -1.57 1.61 4.09
CA TYR A 86 -0.39 2.37 4.51
C TYR A 86 -0.57 3.03 5.88
N ASP A 87 -1.79 3.32 6.31
CA ASP A 87 -2.07 3.98 7.60
C ASP A 87 -1.94 3.02 8.79
N LEU A 88 -1.95 1.70 8.53
CA LEU A 88 -1.95 0.68 9.58
C LEU A 88 -0.63 0.65 10.35
N ALA A 89 0.51 0.63 9.66
CA ALA A 89 1.82 0.57 10.33
C ALA A 89 2.10 1.83 11.20
N PRO A 90 1.89 3.07 10.70
CA PRO A 90 1.95 4.27 11.53
C PRO A 90 1.04 4.19 12.76
N THR A 91 -0.21 3.73 12.58
CA THR A 91 -1.19 3.63 13.66
C THR A 91 -0.77 2.60 14.72
N ILE A 92 -0.27 1.43 14.31
CA ILE A 92 0.23 0.40 15.22
C ILE A 92 1.41 0.94 16.02
N LEU A 93 2.39 1.58 15.37
CA LEU A 93 3.54 2.17 16.07
C LEU A 93 3.11 3.22 17.10
N HIS A 94 2.15 4.08 16.75
CA HIS A 94 1.59 5.06 17.67
C HIS A 94 0.93 4.42 18.91
N ILE A 95 0.14 3.35 18.72
CA ILE A 95 -0.48 2.58 19.82
C ILE A 95 0.60 2.05 20.78
N PHE A 96 1.70 1.53 20.24
CA PHE A 96 2.81 1.00 21.02
C PHE A 96 3.81 2.06 21.50
N ASN A 97 3.49 3.36 21.35
CA ASN A 97 4.36 4.47 21.76
C ASN A 97 5.76 4.44 21.10
N HIS A 98 5.83 3.96 19.86
CA HIS A 98 7.05 3.98 19.05
C HIS A 98 7.05 5.15 18.08
N LYS A 99 8.25 5.63 17.75
CA LYS A 99 8.43 6.66 16.71
C LYS A 99 8.17 6.06 15.34
N ILE A 100 7.64 6.89 14.45
CA ILE A 100 7.29 6.52 13.08
C ILE A 100 8.42 7.00 12.15
N PRO A 101 9.01 6.11 11.33
CA PRO A 101 10.03 6.53 10.38
C PRO A 101 9.48 7.55 9.37
N LEU A 102 10.19 8.66 9.14
CA LEU A 102 9.81 9.70 8.16
C LEU A 102 9.68 9.17 6.72
N SER A 103 10.29 8.02 6.42
CA SER A 103 10.16 7.35 5.12
C SER A 103 8.89 6.52 4.96
N MET A 104 8.14 6.28 6.05
CA MET A 104 6.89 5.51 6.02
C MET A 104 5.78 6.35 5.39
N LYS A 105 4.97 5.73 4.53
CA LYS A 105 3.75 6.35 3.99
C LYS A 105 2.57 6.10 4.92
N GLY A 106 1.55 6.92 4.79
CA GLY A 106 0.32 6.83 5.59
C GLY A 106 0.40 7.71 6.84
N ASN A 107 -0.76 7.85 7.49
CA ASN A 107 -0.92 8.66 8.70
C ASN A 107 -1.45 7.79 9.85
N VAL A 108 -1.29 8.28 11.08
CA VAL A 108 -1.95 7.67 12.24
C VAL A 108 -3.45 7.95 12.15
N LEU A 109 -4.27 6.90 12.19
CA LEU A 109 -5.74 6.96 12.17
C LEU A 109 -6.29 7.43 13.52
N LYS A 110 -5.97 8.66 13.94
CA LYS A 110 -6.37 9.19 15.26
C LYS A 110 -7.87 9.16 15.49
N GLU A 111 -8.65 9.28 14.42
CA GLU A 111 -10.10 9.28 14.43
C GLU A 111 -10.72 7.99 14.97
N ILE A 112 -9.98 6.87 14.99
CA ILE A 112 -10.47 5.60 15.56
C ILE A 112 -10.46 5.61 17.08
N PHE A 113 -9.66 6.46 17.73
CA PHE A 113 -9.54 6.47 19.18
C PHE A 113 -10.64 7.30 19.84
N LYS A 114 -11.16 6.82 20.97
CA LYS A 114 -12.09 7.58 21.82
C LYS A 114 -11.40 8.86 22.33
N PRO A 115 -12.08 10.02 22.33
CA PRO A 115 -11.47 11.31 22.66
C PRO A 115 -10.92 11.39 24.09
N ASP A 116 -11.48 10.61 25.02
CA ASP A 116 -11.07 10.60 26.43
C ASP A 116 -9.80 9.76 26.70
N PHE A 117 -9.27 9.08 25.67
CA PHE A 117 -8.07 8.26 25.79
C PHE A 117 -6.83 9.00 25.30
N GLU A 118 -5.69 8.78 25.98
CA GLU A 118 -4.40 9.42 25.66
C GLU A 118 -4.03 9.29 24.18
N LEU A 119 -4.28 8.12 23.57
CA LEU A 119 -3.92 7.86 22.17
C LEU A 119 -4.57 8.84 21.17
N ALA A 120 -5.73 9.42 21.49
CA ALA A 120 -6.39 10.40 20.64
C ALA A 120 -5.66 11.77 20.67
N SER A 121 -5.22 12.21 21.84
CA SER A 121 -4.58 13.52 22.04
C SER A 121 -3.06 13.49 21.90
N LYS A 122 -2.44 12.32 22.08
CA LYS A 122 -0.99 12.13 22.03
C LYS A 122 -0.36 12.61 20.73
N GLU A 123 0.74 13.34 20.83
CA GLU A 123 1.52 13.76 19.67
C GLU A 123 2.13 12.55 18.95
N VAL A 124 2.13 12.61 17.62
CA VAL A 124 2.72 11.56 16.79
C VAL A 124 4.23 11.79 16.74
N GLY A 125 4.99 10.86 17.31
CA GLY A 125 6.45 10.91 17.29
C GLY A 125 7.00 10.41 15.96
N TYR A 126 7.91 11.17 15.34
CA TYR A 126 8.61 10.77 14.12
C TYR A 126 10.11 10.62 14.34
N GLU A 127 10.76 9.79 13.52
CA GLU A 127 12.21 9.65 13.48
C GLU A 127 12.78 9.54 12.07
N PRO A 128 14.04 9.94 11.85
CA PRO A 128 14.71 9.70 10.58
C PRO A 128 14.79 8.20 10.27
N ARG A 129 14.95 7.88 8.98
CA ARG A 129 15.13 6.50 8.56
C ARG A 129 16.35 5.91 9.26
N GLU A 130 16.26 4.66 9.70
CA GLU A 130 17.36 3.97 10.40
C GLU A 130 18.69 4.04 9.65
N LYS A 131 18.67 3.94 8.31
CA LYS A 131 19.86 4.10 7.47
C LYS A 131 20.52 5.49 7.61
N ASP A 132 19.73 6.53 7.79
CA ASP A 132 20.23 7.90 7.99
C ASP A 132 20.77 8.07 9.40
N ASN A 133 20.15 7.41 10.39
CA ASN A 133 20.71 7.30 11.74
C ASN A 133 22.08 6.60 11.72
N ILE A 134 22.19 5.47 11.02
CA ILE A 134 23.46 4.72 10.87
C ILE A 134 24.53 5.59 10.19
N LYS A 135 24.18 6.30 9.11
CA LYS A 135 25.12 7.22 8.44
C LYS A 135 25.60 8.33 9.39
N THR A 136 24.70 8.91 10.15
CA THR A 136 25.02 9.98 11.11
C THR A 136 25.96 9.47 12.21
N VAL A 137 25.67 8.28 12.75
CA VAL A 137 26.54 7.61 13.73
C VAL A 137 27.92 7.34 13.13
N LEU A 138 27.99 6.71 11.95
CA LEU A 138 29.25 6.45 11.23
C LEU A 138 30.07 7.73 11.00
N HIS A 139 29.42 8.82 10.61
CA HIS A 139 30.10 10.10 10.40
C HIS A 139 30.67 10.67 11.71
N SER A 140 29.95 10.51 12.82
CA SER A 140 30.43 10.96 14.14
C SER A 140 31.59 10.12 14.67
N LEU A 141 31.56 8.80 14.50
CA LEU A 141 32.64 7.89 14.90
C LEU A 141 33.93 8.19 14.12
N LYS A 142 33.82 8.40 12.80
CA LYS A 142 34.97 8.81 11.95
C LYS A 142 35.57 10.15 12.39
N ARG A 143 34.75 11.13 12.76
CA ARG A 143 35.22 12.43 13.27
C ARG A 143 35.95 12.32 14.61
N LYS A 144 35.62 11.31 15.42
CA LYS A 144 36.26 11.05 16.72
C LYS A 144 37.47 10.13 16.64
N GLY A 145 37.74 9.50 15.49
CA GLY A 145 38.82 8.54 15.31
C GLY A 145 38.56 7.18 15.98
N GLU A 146 37.30 6.86 16.27
CA GLU A 146 36.89 5.57 16.85
C GLU A 146 36.78 4.46 15.78
N ILE A 147 36.69 4.85 14.50
CA ILE A 147 36.79 4.04 13.28
C ILE A 147 37.40 4.84 12.13
#